data_AF-A0A512J9F1-F1
#
_entry.id   AF-A0A512J9F1-F1
#
_cell.length_a   1.000
_cell.length_b   1.000
_cell.length_c   1.000
_cell.angle_alpha   90.00
_cell.angle_beta   90.00
_cell.angle_gamma   90.00
#
_symmetry.space_group_name_H-M   'P 1'
#
loop_
_entity.id
_entity.type
_entity.pdbx_description
1 polymer ?
#
loop_
_entity_poly.entity_id
_entity_poly.type
_entity_poly.pdbx_seq_one_letter_code
_entity_poly.pdbx_strand_id
1 'polypeptide(L)'
;MTILRATLFAGIVLMSAAAYTGWALTTESGYGAGGKVLKAQYGFLSMPHAERQSLRKLAMMKAAANCEWELNEVLWDRVYQLYVGNSHGVRAAVFNTLLEEQDSYFLADPDHRRCQAAWSRFGTAGADVPGILRAASRAEEPAASLMHGVSADARQH
;
A
#
# COMPACT_ATOMS: atom_id res chain seq x y z
N MET A 1 29.15 35.45 -17.21
CA MET A 1 29.59 34.90 -15.90
C MET A 1 28.46 34.38 -15.01
N THR A 2 27.28 35.00 -15.03
CA THR A 2 26.10 34.61 -14.23
C THR A 2 25.48 33.28 -14.65
N ILE A 3 25.40 33.00 -15.95
CA ILE A 3 24.79 31.76 -16.49
C ILE A 3 25.59 30.51 -16.09
N LEU A 4 26.93 30.57 -16.18
CA LEU A 4 27.80 29.43 -15.85
C LEU A 4 27.78 29.09 -14.35
N ARG A 5 27.61 30.10 -13.49
CA ARG A 5 27.41 29.89 -12.05
C ARG A 5 26.02 29.31 -11.78
N ALA A 6 24.99 29.81 -12.44
CA ALA A 6 23.63 29.31 -12.31
C ALA A 6 23.50 27.84 -12.72
N THR A 7 24.14 27.43 -13.82
CA THR A 7 24.14 26.02 -14.27
C THR A 7 24.92 25.11 -13.31
N LEU A 8 26.02 25.59 -12.73
CA LEU A 8 26.79 24.86 -11.72
C LEU A 8 25.99 24.67 -10.43
N PHE A 9 25.32 25.72 -9.96
CA PHE A 9 24.43 25.63 -8.81
C PHE A 9 23.25 24.70 -9.07
N ALA A 10 22.62 24.80 -10.25
CA ALA A 10 21.55 23.88 -10.64
C ALA A 10 22.04 22.42 -10.67
N GLY A 11 23.26 22.16 -11.16
CA GLY A 11 23.87 20.84 -11.14
C GLY A 11 24.09 20.29 -9.73
N ILE A 12 24.58 21.12 -8.80
CA ILE A 12 24.78 20.75 -7.40
C ILE A 12 23.44 20.46 -6.71
N VAL A 13 22.42 21.28 -6.98
CA VAL A 13 21.06 21.09 -6.45
C VAL A 13 20.46 19.78 -6.97
N LEU A 14 20.62 19.48 -8.27
CA LEU A 14 20.13 18.23 -8.84
C LEU A 14 20.85 17.00 -8.28
N MET A 15 22.18 17.06 -8.13
CA MET A 15 22.98 15.99 -7.53
C MET A 15 22.60 15.73 -6.07
N SER A 16 22.45 16.78 -5.27
CA SER A 16 22.06 16.66 -3.86
C SER A 16 20.63 16.14 -3.71
N ALA A 17 19.70 16.58 -4.57
CA ALA A 17 18.35 16.03 -4.61
C ALA A 17 18.32 14.54 -5.02
N ALA A 18 19.12 14.15 -6.02
CA ALA A 18 19.27 12.74 -6.44
C ALA A 18 19.87 11.87 -5.33
N ALA A 19 20.90 12.37 -4.63
CA ALA A 19 21.51 11.68 -3.50
C ALA A 19 20.51 11.52 -2.33
N TYR A 20 19.77 12.58 -2.01
CA TYR A 20 18.75 12.54 -0.95
C TYR A 20 17.62 11.57 -1.29
N THR A 21 17.07 11.64 -2.50
CA THR A 21 16.01 10.72 -2.94
C THR A 21 16.49 9.29 -2.99
N GLY A 22 17.71 9.04 -3.48
CA GLY A 22 18.34 7.72 -3.44
C GLY A 22 18.45 7.19 -2.01
N TRP A 23 19.01 7.99 -1.10
CA TRP A 23 19.12 7.63 0.31
C TRP A 23 17.74 7.39 0.98
N ALA A 24 16.76 8.27 0.72
CA ALA A 24 15.42 8.21 1.26
C ALA A 24 14.62 6.98 0.80
N LEU A 25 14.90 6.46 -0.40
CA LEU A 25 14.18 5.31 -0.97
C LEU A 25 14.86 3.98 -0.70
N THR A 26 16.16 3.97 -0.39
CA THR A 26 16.98 2.75 -0.26
C THR A 26 17.39 2.39 1.17
N THR A 27 17.37 3.35 2.10
CA THR A 27 17.76 3.12 3.50
C THR A 27 16.56 3.17 4.44
N GLU A 28 16.64 2.43 5.54
CA GLU A 28 15.58 2.41 6.57
C GLU A 28 15.44 3.78 7.27
N SER A 29 16.57 4.40 7.62
CA SER A 29 16.61 5.75 8.17
C SER A 29 16.05 6.80 7.21
N GLY A 30 16.33 6.67 5.92
CA GLY A 30 15.83 7.57 4.89
C GLY A 30 14.34 7.39 4.61
N TYR A 31 13.85 6.14 4.69
CA TYR A 31 12.42 5.85 4.60
C TYR A 31 11.64 6.51 5.74
N GLY A 32 12.15 6.40 6.97
CA GLY A 32 11.58 7.04 8.16
C GLY A 32 11.67 8.57 8.16
N ALA A 33 12.74 9.14 7.59
CA ALA A 33 12.97 10.59 7.55
C ALA A 33 12.11 11.36 6.52
N GLY A 34 11.23 10.67 5.78
CA GLY A 34 10.32 11.30 4.80
C GLY A 34 10.22 10.57 3.46
N GLY A 35 11.08 9.56 3.22
CA GLY A 35 11.01 8.72 2.02
C GLY A 35 9.66 8.00 1.87
N LYS A 36 9.01 7.63 2.99
CA LYS A 36 7.65 7.08 3.02
C LYS A 36 6.63 8.02 2.36
N VAL A 37 6.65 9.30 2.70
CA VAL A 37 5.69 10.30 2.17
C VAL A 37 5.90 10.53 0.68
N LEU A 38 7.15 10.66 0.24
CA LEU A 38 7.48 10.79 -1.19
C LEU A 38 7.04 9.56 -1.99
N LYS A 39 7.32 8.36 -1.47
CA LYS A 39 6.92 7.10 -2.08
C LYS A 39 5.39 6.95 -2.13
N ALA A 40 4.68 7.38 -1.09
CA ALA A 40 3.22 7.39 -1.06
C ALA A 40 2.62 8.37 -2.06
N GLN A 41 3.13 9.62 -2.14
CA GLN A 41 2.64 10.63 -3.08
C GLN A 41 2.83 10.18 -4.53
N TYR A 42 4.05 9.75 -4.88
CA TYR A 42 4.32 9.26 -6.23
C TYR A 42 3.50 8.00 -6.54
N GLY A 43 3.44 7.08 -5.58
CA GLY A 43 2.64 5.87 -5.67
C GLY A 43 1.17 6.17 -5.96
N PHE A 44 0.57 7.07 -5.19
CA PHE A 44 -0.83 7.46 -5.34
C PHE A 44 -1.12 8.15 -6.69
N LEU A 45 -0.16 8.86 -7.28
CA LEU A 45 -0.33 9.45 -8.62
C LEU A 45 -0.22 8.42 -9.74
N SER A 46 0.72 7.48 -9.60
CA SER A 46 0.98 6.44 -10.61
C SER A 46 -0.04 5.30 -10.61
N MET A 47 -0.74 5.08 -9.49
CA MET A 47 -1.58 3.91 -9.27
C MET A 47 -2.97 4.01 -9.94
N PRO A 48 -3.50 2.91 -10.53
CA PRO A 48 -4.85 2.87 -11.10
C PRO A 48 -5.94 3.27 -10.10
N HIS A 49 -7.00 3.91 -10.58
CA HIS A 49 -8.10 4.38 -9.70
C HIS A 49 -8.75 3.25 -8.89
N ALA A 50 -8.97 2.09 -9.51
CA ALA A 50 -9.57 0.92 -8.85
C ALA A 50 -8.71 0.42 -7.67
N GLU A 51 -7.39 0.40 -7.84
CA GLU A 51 -6.45 -0.01 -6.80
C GLU A 51 -6.38 1.02 -5.65
N ARG A 52 -6.44 2.31 -5.97
CA ARG A 52 -6.54 3.35 -4.93
C ARG A 52 -7.83 3.24 -4.12
N GLN A 53 -8.95 2.96 -4.78
CA GLN A 53 -10.22 2.75 -4.09
C GLN A 53 -10.20 1.50 -3.19
N SER A 54 -9.58 0.40 -3.63
CA SER A 54 -9.48 -0.81 -2.82
C SER A 54 -8.60 -0.59 -1.58
N LEU A 55 -7.44 0.06 -1.74
CA LEU A 55 -6.57 0.42 -0.61
C LEU A 55 -7.24 1.37 0.37
N ARG A 56 -7.99 2.37 -0.14
CA ARG A 56 -8.73 3.30 0.72
C ARG A 56 -9.82 2.60 1.53
N LYS A 57 -10.53 1.65 0.91
CA LYS A 57 -11.52 0.81 1.63
C LYS A 57 -10.85 -0.05 2.69
N LEU A 58 -9.71 -0.67 2.37
CA LEU A 58 -8.93 -1.47 3.31
C LEU A 58 -8.42 -0.64 4.50
N ALA A 59 -7.93 0.57 4.24
CA ALA A 59 -7.47 1.51 5.26
C ALA A 59 -8.63 1.94 6.18
N MET A 60 -9.79 2.29 5.59
CA MET A 60 -11.00 2.64 6.35
C MET A 60 -11.47 1.48 7.23
N MET A 61 -11.35 0.24 6.75
CA MET A 61 -11.70 -0.96 7.51
C MET A 61 -10.78 -1.19 8.70
N LYS A 62 -9.44 -1.09 8.52
CA LYS A 62 -8.45 -1.19 9.60
C LYS A 62 -8.67 -0.10 10.66
N ALA A 63 -8.87 1.14 10.23
CA ALA A 63 -9.09 2.27 11.12
C ALA A 63 -10.40 2.13 11.92
N ALA A 64 -11.50 1.73 11.26
CA ALA A 64 -12.77 1.47 11.93
C ALA A 64 -12.66 0.31 12.93
N ALA A 65 -11.93 -0.75 12.58
CA ALA A 65 -11.66 -1.86 13.49
C ALA A 65 -10.91 -1.38 14.73
N ASN A 66 -9.77 -0.69 14.57
CA ASN A 66 -8.96 -0.17 15.69
C ASN A 66 -9.76 0.68 16.71
N CYS A 67 -10.83 1.33 16.25
CA CYS A 67 -11.66 2.20 17.09
C CYS A 67 -12.78 1.47 17.84
N GLU A 68 -13.43 0.44 17.27
CA GLU A 68 -14.59 -0.25 17.88
C GLU A 68 -14.28 -1.69 18.36
N TRP A 69 -13.29 -2.38 17.78
CA TRP A 69 -13.00 -3.79 18.08
C TRP A 69 -11.50 -4.10 18.10
N GLU A 70 -11.07 -4.93 19.05
CA GLU A 70 -9.74 -5.54 19.04
C GLU A 70 -9.57 -6.49 17.84
N LEU A 71 -8.89 -5.97 16.81
CA LEU A 71 -8.57 -6.71 15.60
C LEU A 71 -7.52 -7.80 15.92
N ASN A 72 -7.75 -9.03 15.46
CA ASN A 72 -6.73 -10.07 15.54
C ASN A 72 -5.57 -9.73 14.60
N GLU A 73 -4.45 -9.26 15.17
CA GLU A 73 -3.29 -8.80 14.40
C GLU A 73 -2.64 -9.91 13.55
N VAL A 74 -2.69 -11.17 13.98
CA VAL A 74 -2.17 -12.29 13.16
C VAL A 74 -2.98 -12.44 11.87
N LEU A 75 -4.30 -12.27 11.97
CA LEU A 75 -5.21 -12.38 10.84
C LEU A 75 -5.10 -11.16 9.93
N TRP A 76 -4.90 -9.98 10.54
CA TRP A 76 -4.62 -8.75 9.84
C TRP A 76 -3.34 -8.78 9.03
N ASP A 77 -2.24 -9.27 9.61
CA ASP A 77 -0.95 -9.37 8.92
C ASP A 77 -1.07 -10.19 7.63
N ARG A 78 -1.90 -11.23 7.63
CA ARG A 78 -2.16 -12.03 6.43
C ARG A 78 -2.90 -11.24 5.35
N VAL A 79 -3.93 -10.46 5.73
CA VAL A 79 -4.63 -9.56 4.80
C VAL A 79 -3.68 -8.50 4.26
N TYR A 80 -2.85 -7.93 5.13
CA TYR A 80 -1.85 -6.95 4.78
C TYR A 80 -0.87 -7.52 3.75
N GLN A 81 -0.31 -8.72 3.98
CA GLN A 81 0.58 -9.36 3.02
C GLN A 81 -0.08 -9.64 1.66
N LEU A 82 -1.34 -10.07 1.65
CA LEU A 82 -2.07 -10.37 0.40
C LEU A 82 -2.41 -9.11 -0.40
N TYR A 83 -2.91 -8.06 0.26
CA TYR A 83 -3.43 -6.87 -0.42
C TYR A 83 -2.39 -5.76 -0.55
N VAL A 84 -1.55 -5.57 0.46
CA VAL A 84 -0.57 -4.49 0.54
C VAL A 84 0.84 -4.98 0.15
N GLY A 85 1.21 -6.19 0.54
CA GLY A 85 2.47 -6.83 0.19
C GLY A 85 3.66 -6.31 1.00
N ASN A 86 4.79 -6.10 0.33
CA ASN A 86 6.03 -5.66 0.98
C ASN A 86 5.83 -4.33 1.73
N SER A 87 6.17 -4.30 3.02
CA SER A 87 6.04 -3.15 3.93
C SER A 87 6.83 -1.91 3.48
N HIS A 88 7.92 -2.09 2.73
CA HIS A 88 8.70 -1.01 2.12
C HIS A 88 8.29 -0.71 0.67
N GLY A 89 7.27 -1.41 0.16
CA GLY A 89 6.72 -1.22 -1.17
C GLY A 89 5.96 0.10 -1.33
N VAL A 90 5.72 0.48 -2.58
CA VAL A 90 4.93 1.68 -2.92
C VAL A 90 3.50 1.56 -2.39
N ARG A 91 2.89 0.38 -2.55
CA ARG A 91 1.55 0.09 -2.08
C ARG A 91 1.42 0.22 -0.56
N ALA A 92 2.41 -0.26 0.20
CA ALA A 92 2.47 -0.09 1.65
C ALA A 92 2.59 1.36 2.08
N ALA A 93 3.42 2.15 1.40
CA ALA A 93 3.53 3.59 1.68
C ALA A 93 2.20 4.32 1.45
N VAL A 94 1.50 4.03 0.34
CA VAL A 94 0.17 4.57 0.03
C VAL A 94 -0.86 4.14 1.07
N PHE A 95 -0.93 2.83 1.37
CA PHE A 95 -1.86 2.28 2.36
C PHE A 95 -1.67 2.93 3.73
N ASN A 96 -0.41 3.04 4.21
CA ASN A 96 -0.13 3.63 5.52
C ASN A 96 -0.52 5.10 5.60
N THR A 97 -0.33 5.87 4.50
CA THR A 97 -0.76 7.27 4.45
C THR A 97 -2.28 7.39 4.50
N LEU A 98 -2.99 6.54 3.74
CA LEU A 98 -4.45 6.50 3.79
C LEU A 98 -4.97 6.06 5.17
N LEU A 99 -4.28 5.12 5.82
CA LEU A 99 -4.62 4.66 7.16
C LEU A 99 -4.48 5.78 8.18
N GLU A 100 -3.36 6.51 8.18
CA GLU A 100 -3.14 7.68 9.05
C GLU A 100 -4.24 8.74 8.84
N GLU A 101 -4.63 9.00 7.59
CA GLU A 101 -5.77 9.90 7.29
C GLU A 101 -7.08 9.39 7.89
N GLN A 102 -7.41 8.10 7.75
CA GLN A 102 -8.65 7.53 8.30
C GLN A 102 -8.64 7.49 9.83
N ASP A 103 -7.52 7.12 10.45
CA ASP A 103 -7.37 7.11 11.90
C ASP A 103 -7.58 8.51 12.46
N SER A 104 -6.96 9.54 11.86
CA SER A 104 -7.18 10.93 12.28
C SER A 104 -8.63 11.38 12.14
N TYR A 105 -9.33 10.93 11.10
CA TYR A 105 -10.73 11.26 10.85
C TYR A 105 -11.67 10.64 11.89
N PHE A 106 -11.39 9.42 12.34
CA PHE A 106 -12.17 8.74 13.39
C PHE A 106 -11.80 9.21 14.80
N LEU A 107 -10.51 9.46 15.08
CA LEU A 107 -10.08 10.01 16.38
C LEU A 107 -10.62 11.42 16.64
N ALA A 108 -10.86 12.20 15.58
CA ALA A 108 -11.52 13.51 15.68
C ALA A 108 -13.03 13.44 15.97
N ASP A 109 -13.61 12.24 16.13
CA ASP A 109 -15.04 12.04 16.41
C ASP A 109 -15.27 11.54 17.85
N PRO A 110 -15.52 12.46 18.81
CA PRO A 110 -15.61 12.12 20.23
C PRO A 110 -16.75 11.15 20.56
N ASP A 111 -17.84 11.19 19.78
CA ASP A 111 -19.02 10.35 20.00
C ASP A 111 -18.93 8.99 19.31
N HIS A 112 -17.82 8.67 18.63
CA HIS A 112 -17.59 7.40 17.91
C HIS A 112 -18.65 7.07 16.84
N ARG A 113 -19.55 7.99 16.50
CA ARG A 113 -20.67 7.79 15.54
C ARG A 113 -20.17 7.49 14.14
N ARG A 114 -19.11 8.14 13.70
CA ARG A 114 -18.48 7.93 12.39
C ARG A 114 -17.85 6.57 12.30
N CYS A 115 -17.22 6.13 13.38
CA CYS A 115 -16.61 4.82 13.52
C CYS A 115 -17.68 3.72 13.46
N GLN A 116 -18.76 3.87 14.23
CA GLN A 116 -19.92 2.97 14.19
C GLN A 116 -20.62 2.95 12.82
N ALA A 117 -20.79 4.12 12.20
CA ALA A 117 -21.38 4.22 10.87
C ALA A 117 -20.49 3.57 9.80
N ALA A 118 -19.17 3.76 9.88
CA ALA A 118 -18.22 3.08 9.01
C ALA A 118 -18.29 1.56 9.23
N TRP A 119 -18.31 1.12 10.48
CA TRP A 119 -18.38 -0.28 10.85
C TRP A 119 -19.68 -0.97 10.42
N SER A 120 -20.82 -0.32 10.60
CA SER A 120 -22.12 -0.87 10.18
C SER A 120 -22.19 -1.18 8.69
N ARG A 121 -21.42 -0.45 7.86
CA ARG A 121 -21.29 -0.73 6.42
C ARG A 121 -20.51 -2.01 6.12
N PHE A 122 -19.69 -2.45 7.06
CA PHE A 122 -18.92 -3.68 6.99
C PHE A 122 -19.66 -4.86 7.65
N GLY A 123 -20.80 -4.64 8.31
CA GLY A 123 -21.69 -5.67 8.88
C GLY A 123 -21.23 -6.23 10.24
N THR A 124 -22.04 -7.09 10.87
CA THR A 124 -21.75 -7.75 12.16
C THR A 124 -20.52 -8.67 12.14
N ALA A 125 -20.12 -9.10 10.94
CA ALA A 125 -18.93 -9.91 10.71
C ALA A 125 -17.65 -9.08 10.47
N GLY A 126 -17.74 -7.74 10.45
CA GLY A 126 -16.60 -6.89 10.17
C GLY A 126 -15.94 -7.19 8.83
N ALA A 127 -16.52 -6.70 7.74
CA ALA A 127 -15.97 -6.80 6.39
C ALA A 127 -15.52 -8.22 6.01
N ASP A 128 -16.24 -9.27 6.42
CA ASP A 128 -15.95 -10.71 6.17
C ASP A 128 -14.48 -10.99 5.82
N VAL A 129 -13.56 -10.60 6.71
CA VAL A 129 -12.13 -10.81 6.51
C VAL A 129 -11.82 -12.28 6.19
N PRO A 130 -12.47 -13.27 6.83
CA PRO A 130 -12.34 -14.68 6.46
C PRO A 130 -12.81 -15.01 5.03
N GLY A 131 -13.84 -14.34 4.51
CA GLY A 131 -14.32 -14.47 3.12
C GLY A 131 -13.38 -13.82 2.12
N ILE A 132 -12.80 -12.67 2.45
CA ILE A 132 -11.75 -12.00 1.66
C ILE A 132 -10.53 -12.92 1.53
N LEU A 133 -10.10 -13.54 2.63
CA LEU A 133 -8.99 -14.50 2.62
C LEU A 133 -9.32 -15.77 1.81
N ARG A 134 -10.56 -16.30 1.91
CA ARG A 134 -11.02 -17.45 1.11
C ARG A 134 -11.08 -17.13 -0.39
N ALA A 135 -11.48 -15.92 -0.75
CA ALA A 135 -11.51 -15.47 -2.14
C ALA A 135 -10.09 -15.25 -2.69
N ALA A 136 -9.19 -14.67 -1.89
CA ALA A 136 -7.78 -14.50 -2.23
C ALA A 136 -7.07 -15.84 -2.42
N SER A 137 -7.28 -16.82 -1.52
CA SER A 137 -6.70 -18.17 -1.67
C SER A 137 -7.20 -18.93 -2.89
N ARG A 138 -8.42 -18.64 -3.37
CA ARG A 138 -8.94 -19.18 -4.65
C ARG A 138 -8.40 -18.43 -5.86
N ALA A 139 -8.07 -17.15 -5.73
CA ALA A 139 -7.44 -16.36 -6.80
C ALA A 139 -5.95 -16.71 -6.97
N GLU A 140 -5.31 -17.20 -5.91
CA GLU A 140 -3.95 -17.76 -5.92
C GLU A 140 -3.89 -19.22 -6.42
N GLU A 141 -5.00 -19.87 -6.81
CA GLU A 141 -4.91 -21.08 -7.61
C GLU A 141 -4.24 -20.73 -8.93
N PRO A 142 -3.00 -21.18 -9.17
CA PRO A 142 -2.23 -20.68 -10.27
C PRO A 142 -2.82 -21.21 -11.56
N ALA A 143 -2.78 -20.37 -12.60
CA ALA A 143 -2.72 -20.77 -13.99
C ALA A 143 -1.46 -21.63 -14.31
N ALA A 144 -1.04 -22.51 -13.40
CA ALA A 144 0.01 -23.50 -13.58
C ALA A 144 -0.45 -24.71 -14.40
N SER A 145 -1.73 -24.76 -14.83
CA SER A 145 -2.24 -25.80 -15.73
C SER A 145 -2.24 -25.40 -17.22
N LEU A 146 -1.73 -24.23 -17.60
CA LEU A 146 -1.75 -23.76 -19.00
C LEU A 146 -0.35 -23.58 -19.64
N MET A 147 0.71 -23.98 -18.95
CA MET A 147 2.09 -24.01 -19.50
C MET A 147 2.74 -25.40 -19.38
N HIS A 148 1.97 -26.47 -19.55
CA HIS A 148 2.45 -27.81 -19.88
C HIS A 148 1.68 -28.31 -21.10
N GLY A 149 2.07 -27.80 -22.27
CA GLY A 149 1.42 -28.16 -23.52
C GLY A 149 2.08 -27.60 -24.79
N VAL A 150 3.33 -27.11 -24.73
CA VAL A 150 4.12 -26.77 -25.93
C VAL A 150 5.60 -27.01 -25.63
N SER A 151 6.05 -28.26 -25.71
CA SER A 151 7.41 -28.67 -26.11
C SER A 151 7.56 -30.18 -25.93
N ALA A 152 7.12 -30.93 -26.93
CA ALA A 152 7.64 -32.25 -27.26
C ALA A 152 7.05 -32.72 -28.59
N ASP A 153 7.36 -32.03 -29.70
CA ASP A 153 7.54 -32.75 -30.97
C ASP A 153 8.34 -31.91 -31.97
N ALA A 154 9.66 -31.96 -31.84
CA ALA A 154 10.57 -31.66 -32.94
C ALA A 154 11.92 -32.34 -32.66
N ARG A 155 12.17 -33.40 -33.45
CA ARG A 155 13.41 -34.19 -33.62
C ARG A 155 13.45 -35.48 -32.80
N GLN A 156 13.21 -36.61 -33.46
CA GLN A 156 14.31 -37.48 -33.91
C GLN A 156 13.79 -38.62 -34.82
N HIS A 157 14.43 -38.70 -36.00
CA HIS A 157 14.47 -39.76 -37.02
C HIS A 157 13.32 -39.86 -38.04
#